data_AF-A0A0E2D580-F1
#
_entry.id   AF-A0A0E2D580-F1
#
_cell.length_a   1.000
_cell.length_b   1.000
_cell.length_c   1.000
_cell.angle_alpha   90.00
_cell.angle_beta   90.00
_cell.angle_gamma   90.00
#
_symmetry.space_group_name_H-M   'P 1'
#
loop_
_entity.id
_entity.type
_entity.pdbx_description
1 polymer ?
#
loop_
_entity_poly.entity_id
_entity_poly.type
_entity_poly.pdbx_seq_one_letter_code
_entity_poly.pdbx_strand_id
1 'polypeptide(L)'
;MEVPLTNLIHSAEKLIRDKRSSARNVSTRVEQESLDKTEFSSGLTSRYLKIQETLSSLQGEFTREQMKLGILNEGNTPNSELINILFGETPLFRELAENPEIDQSTLKEKIQEKKNKLTDTIRNLEVESENIFSVGMLKDQNHFSKSLETISGKSVQMKQLSEKTIERLIKE
;
A
#
# COMPACT_ATOMS: atom_id res chain seq x y z
N MET A 1 60.54 30.68 -1.04
CA MET A 1 59.51 31.62 -1.55
C MET A 1 58.77 32.16 -0.34
N GLU A 2 59.00 33.41 0.04
CA GLU A 2 58.24 34.06 1.12
C GLU A 2 56.89 34.48 0.57
N VAL A 3 55.81 33.89 1.09
CA VAL A 3 54.44 34.32 0.75
C VAL A 3 54.17 35.58 1.56
N PRO A 4 53.95 36.75 0.94
CA PRO A 4 53.73 37.97 1.69
C PRO A 4 52.49 37.84 2.56
N LEU A 5 52.61 38.24 3.84
CA LEU A 5 51.57 38.15 4.88
C LEU A 5 50.21 38.71 4.43
N THR A 6 50.22 39.69 3.54
CA THR A 6 49.03 40.27 2.93
C THR A 6 48.20 39.22 2.20
N ASN A 7 48.81 38.32 1.43
CA ASN A 7 48.09 37.27 0.70
C ASN A 7 47.48 36.23 1.65
N LEU A 8 48.10 35.98 2.80
CA LEU A 8 47.60 35.06 3.80
C LEU A 8 46.37 35.64 4.53
N ILE A 9 46.39 36.94 4.84
CA ILE A 9 45.27 37.65 5.47
C ILE A 9 44.06 37.72 4.54
N HIS A 10 44.25 38.05 3.26
CA HIS A 10 43.15 38.08 2.29
C HIS A 10 42.53 36.68 2.06
N SER A 11 43.35 35.62 2.09
CA SER A 11 42.84 34.23 1.97
C SER A 11 42.04 33.82 3.21
N ALA A 12 42.51 34.19 4.41
CA ALA A 12 41.80 33.92 5.65
C ALA A 12 40.47 34.68 5.74
N GLU A 13 40.43 35.95 5.30
CA GLU A 13 39.21 36.75 5.28
C GLU A 13 38.18 36.20 4.29
N LYS A 14 38.63 35.79 3.10
CA LYS A 14 37.77 35.12 2.11
C LYS A 14 37.18 33.83 2.67
N LEU A 15 37.98 33.02 3.36
CA LEU A 15 37.53 31.75 3.95
C LEU A 15 36.52 31.94 5.10
N ILE A 16 36.68 32.99 5.91
CA ILE A 16 35.71 33.34 6.97
C ILE A 16 34.40 33.87 6.37
N ARG A 17 34.49 34.69 5.32
CA ARG A 17 33.32 35.22 4.61
C ARG A 17 32.52 34.10 3.93
N ASP A 18 33.19 33.16 3.26
CA ASP A 18 32.58 31.99 2.63
C ASP A 18 31.93 31.04 3.65
N LYS A 19 32.51 30.87 4.85
CA LYS A 19 31.87 30.10 5.92
C LYS A 19 30.60 30.77 6.46
N ARG A 20 30.56 32.10 6.57
CA ARG A 20 29.37 32.83 7.05
C ARG A 20 28.23 32.84 6.03
N SER A 21 28.52 32.93 4.73
CA SER A 21 27.52 32.81 3.68
C SER A 21 27.01 31.36 3.51
N SER A 22 27.86 30.36 3.74
CA SER A 22 27.44 28.95 3.74
C SER A 22 26.49 28.62 4.90
N ALA A 23 26.75 29.10 6.12
CA ALA A 23 25.87 28.87 7.27
C ALA A 23 24.43 29.38 7.09
N ARG A 24 24.25 30.48 6.33
CA ARG A 24 22.92 31.04 6.05
C ARG A 24 22.12 30.23 5.01
N ASN A 25 22.80 29.51 4.14
CA ASN A 25 22.20 28.62 3.13
C ASN A 25 21.96 27.19 3.65
N VAL A 26 22.67 26.78 4.72
CA VAL A 26 22.44 25.46 5.35
C VAL A 26 21.12 25.46 6.13
N SER A 27 20.76 26.55 6.82
CA SER A 27 19.50 26.62 7.58
C SER A 27 18.27 26.54 6.68
N THR A 28 18.27 27.25 5.55
CA THR A 28 17.17 27.22 4.58
C THR A 28 17.10 25.88 3.85
N ARG A 29 18.25 25.26 3.52
CA ARG A 29 18.28 23.95 2.86
C ARG A 29 17.81 22.81 3.77
N VAL A 30 18.09 22.87 5.07
CA VAL A 30 17.60 21.89 6.05
C VAL A 30 16.10 22.02 6.27
N GLU A 31 15.56 23.25 6.35
CA GLU A 31 14.12 23.47 6.43
C GLU A 31 13.39 22.98 5.17
N GLN A 32 13.94 23.26 3.98
CA GLN A 32 13.36 22.81 2.71
C GLN A 32 13.41 21.28 2.56
N GLU A 33 14.53 20.64 2.93
CA GLU A 33 14.65 19.18 2.92
C GLU A 33 13.74 18.49 3.95
N SER A 34 13.44 19.17 5.08
CA SER A 34 12.49 18.67 6.09
C SER A 34 11.02 18.80 5.65
N LEU A 35 10.68 19.86 4.92
CA LEU A 35 9.36 20.06 4.32
C LEU A 35 9.12 19.03 3.20
N ASP A 36 10.09 18.84 2.31
CA ASP A 36 10.02 17.84 1.23
C ASP A 36 9.84 16.41 1.77
N LYS A 37 10.51 16.06 2.88
CA LYS A 37 10.34 14.76 3.55
C LYS A 37 8.94 14.56 4.11
N THR A 38 8.35 15.63 4.67
CA THR A 38 7.00 15.60 5.27
C THR A 38 5.91 15.49 4.18
N GLU A 39 6.06 16.20 3.06
CA GLU A 39 5.15 16.08 1.92
C GLU A 39 5.25 14.70 1.26
N PHE A 40 6.47 14.18 1.12
CA PHE A 40 6.70 12.83 0.60
C PHE A 40 6.09 11.75 1.50
N SER A 41 6.31 11.82 2.82
CA SER A 41 5.77 10.84 3.77
C SER A 41 4.25 10.87 3.82
N SER A 42 3.63 12.07 3.78
CA SER A 42 2.18 12.22 3.77
C SER A 42 1.54 11.68 2.47
N GLY A 43 2.17 11.93 1.32
CA GLY A 43 1.73 11.38 0.03
C GLY A 43 1.79 9.85 -0.01
N LEU A 44 2.88 9.25 0.48
CA LEU A 44 3.00 7.79 0.60
C LEU A 44 1.97 7.20 1.56
N THR A 45 1.73 7.86 2.69
CA THR A 45 0.74 7.44 3.69
C THR A 45 -0.66 7.39 3.09
N SER A 46 -1.08 8.45 2.40
CA SER A 46 -2.38 8.52 1.73
C SER A 46 -2.54 7.40 0.70
N ARG A 47 -1.50 7.16 -0.10
CA ARG A 47 -1.50 6.10 -1.11
C ARG A 47 -1.59 4.71 -0.48
N TYR A 48 -0.85 4.46 0.60
CA TYR A 48 -0.91 3.22 1.37
C TYR A 48 -2.33 2.95 1.90
N LEU A 49 -2.96 3.93 2.54
CA LEU A 49 -4.30 3.78 3.11
C LEU A 49 -5.36 3.51 2.03
N LYS A 50 -5.29 4.21 0.90
CA LYS A 50 -6.17 3.97 -0.24
C LYS A 50 -6.05 2.54 -0.77
N ILE A 51 -4.83 1.99 -0.80
CA ILE A 51 -4.60 0.60 -1.19
C ILE A 51 -5.22 -0.35 -0.16
N GLN A 52 -5.08 -0.09 1.15
CA GLN A 52 -5.69 -0.91 2.19
C GLN A 52 -7.23 -0.93 2.11
N GLU A 53 -7.85 0.23 1.87
CA GLU A 53 -9.31 0.32 1.63
C GLU A 53 -9.73 -0.50 0.41
N THR A 54 -8.99 -0.36 -0.69
CA THR A 54 -9.25 -1.10 -1.93
C THR A 54 -9.08 -2.61 -1.72
N LEU A 55 -8.01 -3.03 -1.02
CA LEU A 55 -7.76 -4.43 -0.67
C LEU A 55 -8.90 -5.00 0.17
N SER A 56 -9.38 -4.28 1.19
CA SER A 56 -10.50 -4.73 2.02
C SER A 56 -11.77 -4.94 1.19
N SER A 57 -12.06 -4.04 0.24
CA SER A 57 -13.20 -4.19 -0.68
C SER A 57 -13.05 -5.41 -1.58
N LEU A 58 -11.88 -5.56 -2.22
CA LEU A 58 -11.60 -6.68 -3.13
C LEU A 58 -11.59 -8.04 -2.43
N GLN A 59 -11.08 -8.11 -1.20
CA GLN A 59 -11.13 -9.32 -0.38
C GLN A 59 -12.57 -9.72 -0.03
N GLY A 60 -13.45 -8.74 0.22
CA GLY A 60 -14.88 -8.97 0.38
C GLY A 60 -15.53 -9.53 -0.90
N GLU A 61 -15.19 -8.98 -2.07
CA GLU A 61 -15.64 -9.50 -3.37
C GLU A 61 -15.12 -10.91 -3.63
N PHE A 62 -13.84 -11.16 -3.38
CA PHE A 62 -13.23 -12.47 -3.54
C PHE A 62 -13.91 -13.53 -2.66
N THR A 63 -14.23 -13.18 -1.41
CA THR A 63 -14.97 -14.06 -0.49
C THR A 63 -16.34 -14.43 -1.05
N ARG A 64 -17.06 -13.47 -1.62
CA ARG A 64 -18.36 -13.73 -2.28
C ARG A 64 -18.19 -14.70 -3.46
N GLU A 65 -17.22 -14.47 -4.34
CA GLU A 65 -16.99 -15.35 -5.49
C GLU A 65 -16.53 -16.76 -5.07
N GLN A 66 -15.74 -16.89 -4.00
CA GLN A 66 -15.37 -18.20 -3.43
C GLN A 66 -16.60 -18.93 -2.88
N MET A 67 -17.50 -18.24 -2.18
CA MET A 67 -18.73 -18.83 -1.65
C MET A 67 -19.65 -19.29 -2.78
N LYS A 68 -19.80 -18.49 -3.84
CA LYS A 68 -20.55 -18.90 -5.03
C LYS A 68 -20.01 -20.20 -5.62
N LEU A 69 -18.68 -20.31 -5.79
CA LEU A 69 -18.07 -21.54 -6.29
C LEU A 69 -18.25 -22.72 -5.35
N GLY A 70 -18.17 -22.50 -4.02
CA GLY A 70 -18.43 -23.55 -3.04
C GLY A 70 -19.80 -24.18 -3.26
N ILE A 71 -20.84 -23.35 -3.32
CA ILE A 71 -22.22 -23.78 -3.55
C ILE A 71 -22.38 -24.48 -4.92
N LEU A 72 -21.83 -23.88 -5.99
CA LEU A 72 -21.90 -24.48 -7.34
C LEU A 72 -21.08 -25.76 -7.49
N ASN A 73 -20.13 -26.03 -6.59
CA ASN A 73 -19.33 -27.26 -6.57
C ASN A 73 -19.98 -28.37 -5.75
N GLU A 74 -20.74 -28.02 -4.70
CA GLU A 74 -21.45 -28.99 -3.85
C GLU A 74 -22.64 -29.64 -4.56
N GLY A 75 -23.22 -28.98 -5.57
CA GLY A 75 -23.98 -29.62 -6.65
C GLY A 75 -25.49 -29.37 -6.66
N ASN A 76 -26.04 -29.40 -7.89
CA ASN A 76 -27.45 -29.50 -8.32
C ASN A 76 -28.52 -28.61 -7.67
N THR A 77 -28.15 -27.58 -6.92
CA THR A 77 -29.09 -26.55 -6.49
C THR A 77 -29.67 -25.85 -7.72
N PRO A 78 -30.99 -25.90 -7.96
CA PRO A 78 -31.59 -25.25 -9.12
C PRO A 78 -31.46 -23.73 -9.00
N ASN A 79 -31.44 -23.03 -10.13
CA ASN A 79 -31.29 -21.57 -10.16
C ASN A 79 -32.35 -20.86 -9.31
N SER A 80 -33.56 -21.41 -9.22
CA SER A 80 -34.66 -20.91 -8.39
C SER A 80 -34.34 -20.89 -6.89
N GLU A 81 -33.51 -21.81 -6.41
CA GLU A 81 -33.08 -21.86 -5.02
C GLU A 81 -31.85 -20.98 -4.77
N LEU A 82 -30.92 -20.92 -5.74
CA LEU A 82 -29.72 -20.09 -5.67
C LEU A 82 -30.04 -18.58 -5.52
N ILE A 83 -31.13 -18.11 -6.11
CA ILE A 83 -31.60 -16.71 -6.01
C ILE A 83 -31.88 -16.30 -4.55
N ASN A 84 -32.26 -17.26 -3.70
CA ASN A 84 -32.61 -17.00 -2.30
C ASN A 84 -31.39 -17.05 -1.36
N ILE A 85 -30.22 -17.44 -1.86
CA ILE A 85 -29.00 -17.50 -1.04
C ILE A 85 -28.47 -16.09 -0.84
N LEU A 86 -28.26 -15.71 0.43
CA LEU A 86 -27.78 -14.39 0.82
C LEU A 86 -26.34 -14.46 1.34
N PHE A 87 -25.60 -13.38 1.08
CA PHE A 87 -24.34 -13.04 1.75
C PHE A 87 -24.59 -11.82 2.63
N GLY A 88 -24.71 -12.04 3.95
CA GLY A 88 -25.24 -11.03 4.85
C GLY A 88 -26.69 -10.71 4.50
N GLU A 89 -26.97 -9.47 4.12
CA GLU A 89 -28.31 -9.00 3.72
C GLU A 89 -28.49 -8.91 2.19
N THR A 90 -27.47 -9.26 1.42
CA THR A 90 -27.47 -9.11 -0.05
C THR A 90 -27.58 -10.45 -0.78
N PRO A 91 -28.30 -10.55 -1.92
CA PRO A 91 -28.32 -11.76 -2.75
C PRO A 91 -26.93 -12.15 -3.22
N LEU A 92 -26.54 -13.40 -2.97
CA LEU A 92 -25.24 -13.92 -3.38
C LEU A 92 -25.16 -14.03 -4.90
N PHE A 93 -26.20 -14.57 -5.53
CA PHE A 93 -26.30 -14.76 -6.99
C PHE A 93 -27.22 -13.72 -7.64
N ARG A 94 -26.80 -12.46 -7.62
CA ARG A 94 -27.55 -11.37 -8.28
C ARG A 94 -27.73 -11.61 -9.78
N GLU A 95 -26.77 -12.27 -10.42
CA GLU A 95 -26.80 -12.58 -11.85
C GLU A 95 -27.99 -13.46 -12.23
N LEU A 96 -28.48 -14.30 -11.29
CA LEU A 96 -29.64 -15.16 -11.49
C LEU A 96 -30.97 -14.43 -11.35
N ALA A 97 -31.01 -13.33 -10.60
CA ALA A 97 -32.19 -12.46 -10.54
C ALA A 97 -32.40 -11.71 -11.87
N GLU A 98 -31.30 -11.39 -12.56
CA GLU A 98 -31.32 -10.71 -13.86
C GLU A 98 -31.51 -11.71 -15.02
N ASN A 99 -30.94 -12.92 -14.92
CA ASN A 99 -31.07 -13.99 -15.92
C ASN A 99 -31.30 -15.37 -15.25
N PRO A 100 -32.55 -15.75 -14.97
CA PRO A 100 -32.87 -17.00 -14.25
C PRO A 100 -32.49 -18.28 -15.00
N GLU A 101 -32.50 -18.22 -16.34
CA GLU A 101 -32.24 -19.35 -17.25
C GLU A 101 -30.76 -19.48 -17.66
N ILE A 102 -29.84 -18.78 -16.97
CA ILE A 102 -28.41 -18.91 -17.29
C ILE A 102 -27.92 -20.33 -17.00
N ASP A 103 -27.13 -20.88 -17.92
CA ASP A 103 -26.49 -22.18 -17.74
C ASP A 103 -25.48 -22.14 -16.57
N GLN A 104 -25.59 -23.08 -15.65
CA GLN A 104 -24.75 -23.14 -14.45
C GLN A 104 -23.27 -23.35 -14.78
N SER A 105 -22.94 -24.07 -15.86
CA SER A 105 -21.55 -24.25 -16.28
C SER A 105 -20.96 -22.92 -16.75
N THR A 106 -21.69 -22.16 -17.58
CA THR A 106 -21.24 -20.81 -17.99
C THR A 106 -21.14 -19.84 -16.82
N LEU A 107 -22.07 -19.90 -15.85
CA LEU A 107 -22.03 -19.08 -14.65
C LEU A 107 -20.79 -19.40 -13.80
N LYS A 108 -20.51 -20.70 -13.60
CA LYS A 108 -19.34 -21.17 -12.88
C LYS A 108 -18.03 -20.72 -13.52
N GLU A 109 -17.93 -20.79 -14.85
CA GLU A 109 -16.75 -20.32 -15.59
C GLU A 109 -16.53 -18.81 -15.39
N LYS A 110 -17.59 -18.00 -15.53
CA LYS A 110 -17.52 -16.55 -15.28
C LYS A 110 -17.08 -16.22 -13.85
N ILE A 111 -17.64 -16.90 -12.86
CA ILE A 111 -17.27 -16.72 -11.45
C ILE A 111 -15.80 -17.11 -11.23
N GLN A 112 -15.35 -18.21 -11.83
CA GLN A 112 -13.96 -18.67 -11.72
C GLN A 112 -12.98 -17.71 -12.41
N GLU A 113 -13.33 -17.15 -13.56
CA GLU A 113 -12.54 -16.12 -14.25
C GLU A 113 -12.45 -14.85 -13.39
N LYS A 114 -13.60 -14.38 -12.87
CA LYS A 114 -13.65 -13.20 -11.98
C LYS A 114 -12.82 -13.39 -10.73
N LYS A 115 -12.91 -14.56 -10.09
CA LYS A 115 -12.08 -14.93 -8.93
C LYS A 115 -10.59 -14.90 -9.25
N ASN A 116 -10.18 -15.41 -10.41
CA ASN A 116 -8.77 -15.37 -10.83
C ASN A 116 -8.30 -13.92 -11.01
N LYS A 117 -9.07 -13.08 -11.71
CA LYS A 117 -8.78 -11.64 -11.86
C LYS A 117 -8.68 -10.92 -10.51
N LEU A 118 -9.61 -11.21 -9.59
CA LEU A 118 -9.56 -10.68 -8.22
C LEU A 118 -8.30 -11.14 -7.48
N THR A 119 -7.92 -12.40 -7.61
CA THR A 119 -6.68 -12.95 -7.01
C THR A 119 -5.45 -12.19 -7.48
N ASP A 120 -5.33 -11.97 -8.79
CA ASP A 120 -4.18 -11.28 -9.38
C ASP A 120 -4.17 -9.80 -8.97
N THR A 121 -5.33 -9.15 -8.93
CA THR A 121 -5.46 -7.75 -8.53
C THR A 121 -5.10 -7.57 -7.05
N ILE A 122 -5.60 -8.46 -6.18
CA ILE A 122 -5.27 -8.45 -4.75
C ILE A 122 -3.77 -8.64 -4.55
N ARG A 123 -3.15 -9.63 -5.19
CA ARG A 123 -1.70 -9.85 -5.10
C ARG A 123 -0.89 -8.64 -5.54
N ASN A 124 -1.26 -8.01 -6.65
CA ASN A 124 -0.56 -6.82 -7.15
C ASN A 124 -0.65 -5.65 -6.16
N LEU A 125 -1.83 -5.44 -5.57
CA LEU A 125 -2.03 -4.40 -4.56
C LEU A 125 -1.35 -4.72 -3.23
N GLU A 126 -1.28 -5.99 -2.82
CA GLU A 126 -0.50 -6.41 -1.66
C GLU A 126 0.98 -6.09 -1.84
N VAL A 127 1.55 -6.42 -3.01
CA VAL A 127 2.94 -6.08 -3.35
C VAL A 127 3.15 -4.57 -3.42
N GLU A 128 2.24 -3.80 -4.03
CA GLU A 128 2.33 -2.33 -4.02
C GLU A 128 2.27 -1.76 -2.59
N SER A 129 1.39 -2.32 -1.75
CA SER A 129 1.26 -1.91 -0.36
C SER A 129 2.54 -2.15 0.44
N GLU A 130 3.19 -3.31 0.24
CA GLU A 130 4.43 -3.69 0.91
C GLU A 130 5.60 -2.81 0.43
N ASN A 131 5.65 -2.52 -0.87
CA ASN A 131 6.65 -1.62 -1.45
C ASN A 131 6.52 -0.19 -0.88
N ILE A 132 5.30 0.36 -0.85
CA ILE A 132 5.05 1.71 -0.31
C ILE A 132 5.39 1.74 1.18
N PHE A 133 4.97 0.73 1.93
CA PHE A 133 5.29 0.61 3.35
C PHE A 133 6.81 0.58 3.59
N SER A 134 7.53 -0.27 2.85
CA SER A 134 8.98 -0.41 2.95
C SER A 134 9.70 0.90 2.61
N VAL A 135 9.29 1.59 1.54
CA VAL A 135 9.85 2.89 1.17
C VAL A 135 9.57 3.94 2.25
N GLY A 136 8.35 3.98 2.79
CA GLY A 136 8.00 4.87 3.89
C GLY A 136 8.89 4.66 5.12
N MET A 137 9.09 3.41 5.50
CA MET A 137 9.94 3.03 6.63
C MET A 137 11.43 3.35 6.40
N LEU A 138 11.95 3.14 5.18
CA LEU A 138 13.36 3.41 4.87
C LEU A 138 13.67 4.90 4.73
N LYS A 139 12.74 5.70 4.20
CA LYS A 139 12.97 7.12 3.91
C LYS A 139 12.74 8.01 5.12
N ASP A 140 11.67 7.79 5.85
CA ASP A 140 11.34 8.58 7.03
C ASP A 140 10.35 7.84 7.94
N GLN A 141 10.86 6.85 8.69
CA GLN A 141 10.05 6.03 9.60
C GLN A 141 9.21 6.85 10.56
N ASN A 142 9.77 7.91 11.15
CA ASN A 142 9.09 8.69 12.18
C ASN A 142 7.93 9.48 11.59
N HIS A 143 8.16 10.19 10.48
CA HIS A 143 7.09 10.94 9.83
C HIS A 143 6.06 10.02 9.18
N PHE A 144 6.48 8.94 8.52
CA PHE A 144 5.56 7.98 7.90
C PHE A 144 4.67 7.29 8.94
N SER A 145 5.23 6.78 10.03
CA SER A 145 4.45 6.14 11.11
C SER A 145 3.49 7.13 11.77
N LYS A 146 3.95 8.35 12.05
CA LYS A 146 3.12 9.39 12.66
C LYS A 146 2.00 9.85 11.71
N SER A 147 2.28 9.99 10.42
CA SER A 147 1.27 10.29 9.40
C SER A 147 0.23 9.17 9.30
N LEU A 148 0.66 7.91 9.32
CA LEU A 148 -0.24 6.75 9.35
C LEU A 148 -1.14 6.75 10.59
N GLU A 149 -0.59 7.00 11.77
CA GLU A 149 -1.38 7.09 13.02
C GLU A 149 -2.38 8.24 12.99
N THR A 150 -1.94 9.40 12.48
CA THR A 150 -2.78 10.60 12.38
C THR A 150 -3.97 10.38 11.46
N ILE A 151 -3.77 9.71 10.32
CA ILE A 151 -4.84 9.51 9.32
C ILE A 151 -5.69 8.28 9.66
N SER A 152 -5.08 7.20 10.16
CA SER A 152 -5.82 5.96 10.48
C SER A 152 -6.55 6.03 11.83
N GLY A 153 -6.18 6.95 12.73
CA GLY A 153 -6.74 7.05 14.08
C GLY A 153 -6.44 5.85 14.99
N LYS A 154 -5.59 4.91 14.54
CA LYS A 154 -5.14 3.71 15.24
C LYS A 154 -3.63 3.57 15.07
N SER A 155 -2.94 3.10 16.11
CA SER A 155 -1.54 2.69 16.00
C SER A 155 -1.43 1.62 14.92
N VAL A 156 -0.68 1.86 13.86
CA VAL A 156 -0.43 0.83 12.83
C VAL A 156 0.46 -0.23 13.46
N GLN A 157 -0.15 -1.32 13.92
CA GLN A 157 0.58 -2.48 14.41
C GLN A 157 1.35 -3.07 13.23
N MET A 158 2.68 -3.07 13.33
CA MET A 158 3.51 -3.77 12.37
C MET A 158 3.06 -5.24 12.35
N LYS A 159 2.69 -5.76 11.17
CA LYS A 159 2.68 -7.21 10.95
C LYS A 159 4.12 -7.66 11.18
N GLN A 160 4.43 -8.12 12.40
CA GLN A 160 5.69 -8.78 12.66
C GLN A 160 5.72 -9.99 11.75
N LEU A 161 6.62 -9.97 10.76
CA LEU A 161 6.91 -11.15 9.97
C LEU A 161 7.30 -12.23 10.98
N SER A 162 6.54 -13.34 11.00
CA SER A 162 6.86 -14.44 11.89
C SER A 162 8.27 -14.92 11.58
N GLU A 163 9.05 -15.26 12.60
CA GLU A 163 10.43 -15.75 12.47
C GLU A 163 10.54 -16.87 11.43
N LYS A 164 9.52 -17.74 11.36
CA LYS A 164 9.40 -18.83 10.37
C LYS A 164 9.29 -18.34 8.92
N THR A 165 8.67 -17.19 8.68
CA THR A 165 8.54 -16.58 7.35
C THR A 165 9.89 -16.01 6.91
N ILE A 166 10.62 -15.38 7.83
CA ILE A 166 11.95 -14.81 7.57
C ILE A 166 12.98 -15.91 7.30
N GLU A 167 12.97 -16.99 8.11
CA GLU A 167 13.86 -18.13 7.89
C GLU A 167 13.66 -18.81 6.52
N ARG A 168 12.42 -18.81 6.02
CA ARG A 168 12.12 -19.38 4.70
C ARG A 168 12.63 -18.50 3.55
N LEU A 169 12.60 -17.19 3.72
CA LEU A 169 13.08 -16.21 2.74
C LEU A 169 14.62 -16.12 2.66
N ILE A 170 15.34 -16.46 3.74
CA ILE A 170 16.81 -16.43 3.79
C ILE A 170 17.45 -17.73 3.26
N LYS A 171 16.67 -18.82 3.17
CA LYS A 171 17.17 -20.15 2.77
C LYS A 171 16.95 -20.48 1.29
N GLU A 172 16.34 -19.59 0.50
CA GLU A 172 16.38 -19.62 -0.97
C GLU A 172 17.53 -18.73 -1.48
#